data_AF-A0A9X4MGJ6-F1
#
_entry.id   AF-A0A9X4MGJ6-F1
#
_cell.length_a   1.000
_cell.length_b   1.000
_cell.length_c   1.000
_cell.angle_alpha   90.00
_cell.angle_beta   90.00
_cell.angle_gamma   90.00
#
_symmetry.space_group_name_H-M   'P 1'
#
loop_
_entity.id
_entity.type
_entity.pdbx_description
1 polymer ?
#
loop_
_entity_poly.entity_id
_entity_poly.type
_entity_poly.pdbx_seq_one_letter_code
_entity_poly.pdbx_strand_id
1 'polypeptide(L)'
;MLKFFLDHSGKEKDSRGLVRKELIKLVLESGYSSNITAFILSVALCLMVRPVIAPSVWKPWLTGMAVLFLVKLAAVFCYSRKEKNGEPMALRCVHTYLYMLFLTGIMWGLAVIFFFTPSAALEQTALFFIISGLTAGAIPILSPLRNLYFVYVGCPLLPFLYLLLQHGGQQYNIMAIVIVVFTLMLTKSAASMQEALVTTLETRFVNEALVADLRQASEESEALNLELITENERRKDTEGELIQARDAAEAASRAKDEFLANMSHEIRTPMNGILGTLQLLQDTALDAGQIDYVKTAYSSGESLLSILNDILDFSKIAARKMVLEDIPFNLRNVVGELITLLTSQAQAKNVTLVAEIDPQVPEMLLGDPTRMRQVLINFMTNGIKFTEQGEVRVRVLCLSAFASRVILRIEVRDTGIGIAEAKQKDLFQSFTQADGSTTRKYGGTGLGLAIVRQLVLLMGGKIGVESEPGKGSAFWCELDFPVAAKAVATEEPKEEAIEVDLGPLQGHILLVEDNKVNQMVASKMLAGMGLTVDLAENGEKALAALAAKHYDLVLMDCQMPVLDGYQATRTFRSRELASEKRLPIIAMTAHAMEGDRQKCLDAGMDDYLAKPVKKELLRKLMGQWLA
;
A
#
# COMPACT_ATOMS: atom_id res chain seq x y z
N MET A 1 -6.25 -6.16 -72.07
CA MET A 1 -7.12 -5.02 -72.42
C MET A 1 -7.53 -4.22 -71.18
N LEU A 2 -8.28 -4.79 -70.22
CA LEU A 2 -8.66 -4.05 -68.98
C LEU A 2 -7.44 -3.49 -68.21
N LYS A 3 -6.37 -4.29 -68.03
CA LYS A 3 -5.12 -3.85 -67.38
C LYS A 3 -4.41 -2.70 -68.12
N PHE A 4 -4.59 -2.59 -69.44
CA PHE A 4 -3.99 -1.54 -70.26
C PHE A 4 -4.76 -0.21 -70.17
N PHE A 5 -6.08 -0.29 -69.97
CA PHE A 5 -6.93 0.90 -69.84
C PHE A 5 -7.00 1.47 -68.42
N LEU A 6 -6.54 0.72 -67.42
CA LEU A 6 -6.63 1.02 -65.99
C LEU A 6 -5.28 1.47 -65.40
N ASP A 7 -4.51 2.20 -66.19
CA ASP A 7 -3.12 2.63 -65.96
C ASP A 7 -2.89 3.32 -64.61
N HIS A 8 -2.70 2.55 -63.53
CA HIS A 8 -2.17 2.98 -62.25
C HIS A 8 -1.32 1.84 -61.65
N SER A 9 -0.03 1.83 -61.97
CA SER A 9 0.97 0.98 -61.31
C SER A 9 1.56 1.68 -60.08
N GLY A 10 1.37 1.13 -58.87
CA GLY A 10 2.28 1.43 -57.75
C GLY A 10 1.73 1.39 -56.33
N LYS A 11 1.70 0.21 -55.68
CA LYS A 11 1.75 -0.04 -54.21
C LYS A 11 0.70 0.60 -53.28
N GLU A 12 -0.49 -0.03 -53.14
CA GLU A 12 -1.32 -0.21 -51.92
C GLU A 12 -2.52 -1.07 -52.35
N LYS A 13 -2.74 -2.21 -51.68
CA LYS A 13 -3.50 -3.34 -52.27
C LYS A 13 -5.00 -3.35 -51.99
N ASP A 14 -5.50 -2.76 -50.91
CA ASP A 14 -6.92 -2.94 -50.51
C ASP A 14 -7.87 -1.86 -51.03
N SER A 15 -7.62 -0.58 -50.74
CA SER A 15 -8.47 0.53 -51.19
C SER A 15 -8.55 0.64 -52.72
N ARG A 16 -7.46 0.31 -53.42
CA ARG A 16 -7.37 0.47 -54.88
C ARG A 16 -8.14 -0.57 -55.67
N GLY A 17 -8.40 -1.74 -55.09
CA GLY A 17 -9.30 -2.73 -55.67
C GLY A 17 -10.73 -2.20 -55.76
N LEU A 18 -11.18 -1.52 -54.70
CA LEU A 18 -12.51 -0.91 -54.59
C LEU A 18 -12.64 0.31 -55.51
N VAL A 19 -11.67 1.23 -55.48
CA VAL A 19 -11.64 2.40 -56.38
C VAL A 19 -11.73 1.96 -57.84
N ARG A 20 -10.92 0.98 -58.25
CA ARG A 20 -10.94 0.45 -59.62
C ARG A 20 -12.29 -0.12 -60.03
N LYS A 21 -12.96 -0.84 -59.13
CA LYS A 21 -14.28 -1.42 -59.39
C LYS A 21 -15.33 -0.32 -59.58
N GLU A 22 -15.26 0.72 -58.75
CA GLU A 22 -16.17 1.86 -58.79
C GLU A 22 -15.98 2.71 -60.05
N LEU A 23 -14.73 2.94 -60.48
CA LEU A 23 -14.43 3.62 -61.75
C LEU A 23 -15.07 2.90 -62.95
N ILE A 24 -14.98 1.57 -63.00
CA ILE A 24 -15.59 0.79 -64.10
C ILE A 24 -17.11 0.85 -64.04
N LYS A 25 -17.68 0.83 -62.83
CA LYS A 25 -19.13 0.97 -62.62
C LYS A 25 -19.64 2.31 -63.14
N LEU A 26 -18.97 3.41 -62.81
CA LEU A 26 -19.33 4.76 -63.28
C LEU A 26 -19.37 4.87 -64.82
N VAL A 27 -18.42 4.23 -65.51
CA VAL A 27 -18.40 4.18 -67.00
C VAL A 27 -19.59 3.41 -67.56
N LEU A 28 -20.01 2.33 -66.90
CA LEU A 28 -21.13 1.50 -67.37
C LEU A 28 -22.48 2.16 -67.08
N GLU A 29 -22.64 2.80 -65.91
CA GLU A 29 -23.86 3.54 -65.54
C GLU A 29 -24.09 4.73 -66.48
N SER A 30 -23.04 5.49 -66.79
CA SER A 30 -23.08 6.58 -67.78
C SER A 30 -23.14 6.07 -69.23
N GLY A 31 -22.97 4.76 -69.46
CA GLY A 31 -22.95 4.16 -70.77
C GLY A 31 -24.27 4.24 -71.54
N TYR A 32 -25.42 4.27 -70.85
CA TYR A 32 -26.73 4.40 -71.48
C TYR A 32 -26.92 5.73 -72.22
N SER A 33 -26.69 6.84 -71.52
CA SER A 33 -26.84 8.18 -72.10
C SER A 33 -25.81 8.40 -73.22
N SER A 34 -24.56 7.98 -72.98
CA SER A 34 -23.49 8.07 -73.97
C SER A 34 -23.82 7.35 -75.28
N ASN A 35 -24.32 6.11 -75.21
CA ASN A 35 -24.65 5.32 -76.38
C ASN A 35 -25.76 5.95 -77.22
N ILE A 36 -26.79 6.49 -76.56
CA ILE A 36 -27.92 7.14 -77.23
C ILE A 36 -27.44 8.41 -77.94
N THR A 37 -26.67 9.27 -77.26
CA THR A 37 -26.13 10.49 -77.85
C THR A 37 -25.24 10.19 -79.05
N ALA A 38 -24.36 9.19 -78.96
CA ALA A 38 -23.50 8.80 -80.08
C ALA A 38 -24.31 8.28 -81.28
N PHE A 39 -25.38 7.53 -81.06
CA PHE A 39 -26.24 7.04 -82.14
C PHE A 39 -27.06 8.16 -82.80
N ILE A 40 -27.63 9.07 -82.01
CA ILE A 40 -28.34 10.26 -82.53
C ILE A 40 -27.41 11.11 -83.40
N LEU A 41 -26.18 11.37 -82.94
CA LEU A 41 -25.17 12.09 -83.71
C LEU A 41 -24.77 11.35 -85.00
N SER A 42 -24.73 10.02 -84.97
CA SER A 42 -24.45 9.20 -86.16
C SER A 42 -25.56 9.35 -87.21
N VAL A 43 -26.83 9.33 -86.80
CA VAL A 43 -27.98 9.56 -87.69
C VAL A 43 -27.96 10.98 -88.25
N ALA A 44 -27.70 11.98 -87.39
CA ALA A 44 -27.61 13.38 -87.81
C ALA A 44 -26.51 13.60 -88.86
N LEU A 45 -25.33 12.99 -88.67
CA LEU A 45 -24.23 13.05 -89.64
C LEU A 45 -24.64 12.45 -90.99
N CYS A 46 -25.30 11.28 -91.00
CA CYS A 46 -25.77 10.67 -92.25
C CYS A 46 -26.82 11.52 -92.98
N LEU A 47 -27.71 12.21 -92.26
CA LEU A 47 -28.70 13.11 -92.88
C LEU A 47 -28.02 14.30 -93.55
N MET A 48 -26.98 14.86 -92.92
CA MET A 48 -26.22 16.00 -93.47
C MET A 48 -25.34 15.63 -94.66
N VAL A 49 -24.80 14.41 -94.69
CA VAL A 49 -23.84 13.96 -95.72
C VAL A 49 -24.52 13.29 -96.92
N ARG A 50 -25.81 12.92 -96.80
CA ARG A 50 -26.64 12.33 -97.87
C ARG A 50 -26.61 13.04 -99.23
N PRO A 51 -26.58 14.40 -99.34
CA PRO A 51 -26.57 15.05 -100.65
C PRO A 51 -25.22 14.93 -101.37
N VAL A 52 -24.12 14.65 -100.67
CA VAL A 52 -22.76 14.67 -101.24
C VAL A 52 -22.16 13.26 -101.39
N ILE A 53 -22.52 12.32 -100.52
CA ILE A 53 -21.93 10.96 -100.50
C ILE A 53 -22.89 9.92 -101.06
N ALA A 54 -22.35 9.00 -101.89
CA ALA A 54 -23.10 7.92 -102.49
C ALA A 54 -23.78 7.00 -101.44
N PRO A 55 -25.02 6.53 -101.71
CA PRO A 55 -25.72 5.59 -100.82
C PRO A 55 -24.99 4.29 -100.52
N SER A 56 -24.04 3.88 -101.37
CA SER A 56 -23.20 2.69 -101.16
C SER A 56 -22.21 2.84 -100.01
N VAL A 57 -21.91 4.07 -99.57
CA VAL A 57 -20.89 4.34 -98.53
C VAL A 57 -21.54 4.64 -97.18
N TRP A 58 -22.54 5.53 -97.13
CA TRP A 58 -23.13 5.92 -95.84
C TRP A 58 -24.12 4.90 -95.27
N LYS A 59 -24.83 4.11 -96.12
CA LYS A 59 -25.78 3.08 -95.63
C LYS A 59 -25.08 1.96 -94.85
N PRO A 60 -24.00 1.31 -95.36
CA PRO A 60 -23.30 0.28 -94.60
C PRO A 60 -22.68 0.80 -93.30
N TRP A 61 -22.16 2.04 -93.32
CA TRP A 61 -21.60 2.68 -92.12
C TRP A 61 -22.67 2.89 -91.03
N LEU A 62 -23.84 3.41 -91.40
CA LEU A 62 -24.95 3.62 -90.47
C LEU A 62 -25.47 2.29 -89.92
N THR A 63 -25.56 1.25 -90.75
CA THR A 63 -25.91 -0.11 -90.30
C THR A 63 -24.88 -0.65 -89.29
N GLY A 64 -23.58 -0.44 -89.54
CA GLY A 64 -22.52 -0.80 -88.59
C GLY A 64 -22.66 -0.07 -87.25
N MET A 65 -22.92 1.24 -87.27
CA MET A 65 -23.17 2.03 -86.06
C MET A 65 -24.43 1.57 -85.31
N ALA A 66 -25.49 1.18 -86.01
CA ALA A 66 -26.70 0.64 -85.39
C ALA A 66 -26.44 -0.71 -84.68
N VAL A 67 -25.66 -1.60 -85.28
CA VAL A 67 -25.26 -2.87 -84.66
C VAL A 67 -24.42 -2.60 -83.40
N LEU A 68 -23.43 -1.72 -83.48
CA LEU A 68 -22.62 -1.33 -82.32
C LEU A 68 -23.47 -0.74 -81.19
N PHE A 69 -24.45 0.10 -81.52
CA PHE A 69 -25.39 0.66 -80.55
C PHE A 69 -26.18 -0.44 -79.83
N LEU A 70 -26.79 -1.37 -80.56
CA LEU A 70 -27.59 -2.45 -79.99
C LEU A 70 -26.76 -3.38 -79.10
N VAL A 71 -25.55 -3.75 -79.54
CA VAL A 71 -24.67 -4.63 -78.75
C VAL A 71 -24.17 -3.94 -77.48
N LYS A 72 -23.82 -2.64 -77.55
CA LYS A 72 -23.46 -1.86 -76.35
C LYS A 72 -24.63 -1.75 -75.38
N LEU A 73 -25.84 -1.48 -75.89
CA LEU A 73 -27.04 -1.39 -75.06
C LEU A 73 -27.33 -2.71 -74.35
N ALA A 74 -27.21 -3.85 -75.06
CA ALA A 74 -27.35 -5.18 -74.48
C ALA A 74 -26.28 -5.47 -73.42
N ALA A 75 -25.03 -5.06 -73.63
CA ALA A 75 -23.95 -5.23 -72.67
C ALA A 75 -24.20 -4.45 -71.36
N VAL A 76 -24.64 -3.18 -71.46
CA VAL A 76 -24.98 -2.35 -70.29
C VAL A 76 -26.23 -2.89 -69.57
N PHE A 77 -27.24 -3.35 -70.30
CA PHE A 77 -28.43 -3.97 -69.72
C PHE A 77 -28.11 -5.27 -68.98
N CYS A 78 -27.26 -6.12 -69.56
CA CYS A 78 -26.80 -7.34 -68.93
C CYS A 78 -26.01 -7.05 -67.64
N TYR A 79 -25.14 -6.03 -67.66
CA TYR A 79 -24.40 -5.58 -66.48
C TYR A 79 -25.34 -5.08 -65.38
N SER A 80 -26.24 -4.15 -65.72
CA SER A 80 -27.18 -3.54 -64.76
C SER A 80 -28.11 -4.57 -64.11
N ARG A 81 -28.55 -5.58 -64.88
CA ARG A 81 -29.39 -6.68 -64.36
C ARG A 81 -28.61 -7.58 -63.39
N LYS A 82 -27.36 -7.91 -63.71
CA LYS A 82 -26.53 -8.78 -62.86
C LYS A 82 -26.08 -8.07 -61.58
N GLU A 83 -25.78 -6.78 -61.66
CA GLU A 83 -25.44 -5.96 -60.49
C GLU A 83 -26.61 -5.87 -59.49
N LYS A 84 -27.84 -5.66 -59.98
CA LYS A 84 -29.04 -5.67 -59.13
C LYS A 84 -29.30 -7.01 -58.44
N ASN A 85 -28.83 -8.11 -59.03
CA ASN A 85 -28.96 -9.45 -58.46
C ASN A 85 -27.82 -9.83 -57.49
N GLY A 86 -26.87 -8.91 -57.24
CA GLY A 86 -25.75 -9.16 -56.33
C GLY A 86 -24.71 -10.15 -56.87
N GLU A 87 -24.75 -10.47 -58.18
CA GLU A 87 -23.78 -11.38 -58.80
C GLU A 87 -22.39 -10.72 -58.92
N PRO A 88 -21.29 -11.49 -58.81
CA PRO A 88 -19.94 -10.96 -59.00
C PRO A 88 -19.80 -10.31 -60.37
N MET A 89 -19.08 -9.18 -60.39
CA MET A 89 -18.88 -8.31 -61.55
C MET A 89 -18.76 -9.12 -62.85
N ALA A 90 -19.73 -8.97 -63.75
CA ALA A 90 -19.82 -9.73 -64.98
C ALA A 90 -18.73 -9.29 -65.96
N LEU A 91 -17.52 -9.77 -65.71
CA LEU A 91 -16.29 -9.32 -66.38
C LEU A 91 -16.43 -9.43 -67.92
N ARG A 92 -17.19 -10.41 -68.41
CA ARG A 92 -17.50 -10.56 -69.84
C ARG A 92 -18.31 -9.38 -70.39
N CYS A 93 -19.36 -8.93 -69.70
CA CYS A 93 -20.19 -7.80 -70.13
C CYS A 93 -19.37 -6.50 -70.20
N VAL A 94 -18.50 -6.30 -69.21
CA VAL A 94 -17.57 -5.16 -69.18
C VAL A 94 -16.60 -5.21 -70.35
N HIS A 95 -15.97 -6.36 -70.63
CA HIS A 95 -15.07 -6.50 -71.77
C HIS A 95 -15.80 -6.27 -73.10
N THR A 96 -17.00 -6.82 -73.27
CA THR A 96 -17.81 -6.59 -74.47
C THR A 96 -18.12 -5.11 -74.66
N TYR A 97 -18.54 -4.41 -73.61
CA TYR A 97 -18.84 -2.99 -73.69
C TYR A 97 -17.61 -2.16 -74.10
N LEU A 98 -16.47 -2.37 -73.44
CA LEU A 98 -15.23 -1.65 -73.73
C LEU A 98 -14.73 -1.93 -75.16
N TYR A 99 -14.84 -3.17 -75.63
CA TYR A 99 -14.47 -3.54 -77.00
C TYR A 99 -15.35 -2.85 -78.04
N MET A 100 -16.67 -2.82 -77.82
CA MET A 100 -17.61 -2.16 -78.73
C MET A 100 -17.44 -0.63 -78.71
N LEU A 101 -17.06 -0.06 -77.57
CA LEU A 101 -16.71 1.35 -77.47
C LEU A 101 -15.44 1.68 -78.28
N PHE A 102 -14.41 0.85 -78.19
CA PHE A 102 -13.22 0.97 -79.03
C PHE A 102 -13.57 0.90 -80.53
N LEU A 103 -14.40 -0.07 -80.92
CA LEU A 103 -14.87 -0.21 -82.31
C LEU A 103 -15.74 0.98 -82.77
N THR A 104 -16.47 1.62 -81.85
CA THR A 104 -17.19 2.88 -82.13
C THR A 104 -16.22 3.99 -82.50
N GLY A 105 -15.10 4.14 -81.78
CA GLY A 105 -14.06 5.12 -82.09
C GLY A 105 -13.47 4.91 -83.49
N ILE A 106 -13.17 3.65 -83.85
CA ILE A 106 -12.71 3.29 -85.21
C ILE A 106 -13.76 3.67 -86.27
N MET A 107 -15.04 3.40 -86.01
CA MET A 107 -16.10 3.73 -86.96
C MET A 107 -16.23 5.24 -87.20
N TRP A 108 -16.04 6.07 -86.18
CA TRP A 108 -15.95 7.52 -86.36
C TRP A 108 -14.69 7.94 -87.14
N GLY A 109 -13.56 7.27 -86.96
CA GLY A 109 -12.38 7.46 -87.81
C GLY A 109 -12.59 7.08 -89.27
N LEU A 110 -13.34 6.01 -89.54
CA LEU A 110 -13.73 5.65 -90.90
C LEU A 110 -14.73 6.65 -91.50
N ALA A 111 -15.62 7.21 -90.68
CA ALA A 111 -16.53 8.27 -91.11
C ALA A 111 -15.76 9.49 -91.62
N VAL A 112 -14.71 9.88 -90.90
CA VAL A 112 -13.81 10.97 -91.31
C VAL A 112 -13.18 10.66 -92.67
N ILE A 113 -12.68 9.46 -92.90
CA ILE A 113 -12.01 9.10 -94.15
C ILE A 113 -12.99 9.09 -95.33
N PHE A 114 -14.19 8.52 -95.14
CA PHE A 114 -15.13 8.31 -96.24
C PHE A 114 -16.08 9.49 -96.51
N PHE A 115 -16.37 10.33 -95.51
CA PHE A 115 -17.29 11.45 -95.66
C PHE A 115 -16.60 12.79 -95.89
N PHE A 116 -15.26 12.84 -95.78
CA PHE A 116 -14.50 14.06 -96.07
C PHE A 116 -14.54 14.38 -97.57
N THR A 117 -15.14 15.52 -97.91
CA THR A 117 -15.31 15.99 -99.29
C THR A 117 -14.76 17.40 -99.42
N PRO A 118 -13.61 17.61 -100.10
CA PRO A 118 -12.91 18.91 -100.17
C PRO A 118 -13.75 20.06 -100.71
N SER A 119 -14.65 19.78 -101.63
CA SER A 119 -15.46 20.78 -102.36
C SER A 119 -16.72 21.25 -101.61
N ALA A 120 -16.98 20.76 -100.39
CA ALA A 120 -18.26 20.93 -99.69
C ALA A 120 -18.04 21.52 -98.27
N ALA A 121 -17.97 22.85 -98.16
CA ALA A 121 -17.58 23.54 -96.93
C ALA A 121 -18.59 23.39 -95.77
N LEU A 122 -19.88 23.29 -96.07
CA LEU A 122 -20.94 23.15 -95.08
C LEU A 122 -20.87 21.78 -94.38
N GLU A 123 -20.67 20.72 -95.17
CA GLU A 123 -20.60 19.33 -94.73
C GLU A 123 -19.33 19.06 -93.92
N GLN A 124 -18.20 19.69 -94.28
CA GLN A 124 -16.96 19.63 -93.49
C GLN A 124 -17.08 20.30 -92.12
N THR A 125 -17.74 21.46 -92.09
CA THR A 125 -17.98 22.20 -90.84
C THR A 125 -18.89 21.38 -89.91
N ALA A 126 -19.93 20.73 -90.48
CA ALA A 126 -20.80 19.83 -89.75
C ALA A 126 -20.05 18.59 -89.21
N LEU A 127 -19.19 17.96 -90.02
CA LEU A 127 -18.37 16.83 -89.60
C LEU A 127 -17.45 17.20 -88.42
N PHE A 128 -16.80 18.36 -88.49
CA PHE A 128 -15.96 18.86 -87.40
C PHE A 128 -16.75 19.18 -86.13
N PHE A 129 -17.91 19.81 -86.25
CA PHE A 129 -18.76 20.14 -85.11
C PHE A 129 -19.25 18.87 -84.39
N ILE A 130 -19.72 17.88 -85.15
CA ILE A 130 -20.21 16.61 -84.60
C ILE A 130 -19.09 15.83 -83.90
N ILE A 131 -17.90 15.74 -84.52
CA ILE A 131 -16.75 15.03 -83.92
C ILE A 131 -16.25 15.77 -82.68
N SER A 132 -16.18 17.10 -82.71
CA SER A 132 -15.76 17.90 -81.56
C SER A 132 -16.75 17.78 -80.40
N GLY A 133 -18.05 17.81 -80.69
CA GLY A 133 -19.11 17.59 -79.70
C GLY A 133 -19.07 16.18 -79.10
N LEU A 134 -18.84 15.15 -79.91
CA LEU A 134 -18.72 13.76 -79.45
C LEU A 134 -17.48 13.55 -78.57
N THR A 135 -16.33 14.06 -78.98
CA THR A 135 -15.05 13.91 -78.26
C THR A 135 -15.03 14.69 -76.94
N ALA A 136 -15.65 15.88 -76.90
CA ALA A 136 -15.87 16.62 -75.66
C ALA A 136 -16.91 15.94 -74.75
N GLY A 137 -18.04 15.49 -75.32
CA GLY A 137 -19.09 14.79 -74.58
C GLY A 137 -18.64 13.45 -73.98
N ALA A 138 -17.61 12.83 -74.54
CA ALA A 138 -17.03 11.58 -74.02
C ALA A 138 -16.16 11.78 -72.76
N ILE A 139 -15.75 13.01 -72.41
CA ILE A 139 -14.91 13.29 -71.22
C ILE A 139 -15.54 12.78 -69.93
N PRO A 140 -16.75 13.18 -69.52
CA PRO A 140 -17.33 12.74 -68.25
C PRO A 140 -17.57 11.22 -68.19
N ILE A 141 -17.77 10.58 -69.33
CA ILE A 141 -18.08 9.15 -69.42
C ILE A 141 -16.81 8.29 -69.41
N LEU A 142 -15.74 8.71 -70.09
CA LEU A 142 -14.54 7.91 -70.31
C LEU A 142 -13.31 8.42 -69.54
N SER A 143 -13.36 9.60 -68.93
CA SER A 143 -12.31 10.08 -68.02
C SER A 143 -11.97 9.09 -66.90
N PRO A 144 -12.90 8.27 -66.34
CA PRO A 144 -12.51 7.23 -65.37
C PRO A 144 -11.49 6.22 -65.94
N LEU A 145 -11.45 6.06 -67.27
CA LEU A 145 -10.54 5.18 -68.01
C LEU A 145 -9.72 6.01 -69.03
N ARG A 146 -8.78 6.82 -68.56
CA ARG A 146 -7.99 7.77 -69.37
C ARG A 146 -7.41 7.19 -70.67
N ASN A 147 -6.79 6.01 -70.61
CA ASN A 147 -6.21 5.40 -71.81
C ASN A 147 -7.27 5.03 -72.84
N LEU A 148 -8.49 4.69 -72.40
CA LEU A 148 -9.61 4.39 -73.28
C LEU A 148 -10.12 5.66 -73.94
N TYR A 149 -10.20 6.77 -73.19
CA TYR A 149 -10.53 8.08 -73.73
C TYR A 149 -9.52 8.53 -74.81
N PHE A 150 -8.22 8.40 -74.56
CA PHE A 150 -7.18 8.76 -75.53
C PHE A 150 -7.29 7.97 -76.83
N VAL A 151 -7.51 6.67 -76.73
CA VAL A 151 -7.71 5.82 -77.91
C VAL A 151 -9.00 6.20 -78.64
N TYR A 152 -10.10 6.42 -77.91
CA TYR A 152 -11.40 6.79 -78.48
C TYR A 152 -11.36 8.12 -79.24
N VAL A 153 -10.68 9.13 -78.69
CA VAL A 153 -10.52 10.46 -79.31
C VAL A 153 -9.50 10.47 -80.45
N GLY A 154 -8.43 9.69 -80.32
CA GLY A 154 -7.40 9.58 -81.35
C GLY A 154 -7.91 8.95 -82.65
N CYS A 155 -8.82 7.97 -82.57
CA CYS A 155 -9.37 7.29 -83.74
C CYS A 155 -10.02 8.21 -84.79
N PRO A 156 -10.90 9.18 -84.42
CA PRO A 156 -11.45 10.14 -85.38
C PRO A 156 -10.53 11.35 -85.65
N LEU A 157 -9.81 11.87 -84.66
CA LEU A 157 -9.07 13.12 -84.84
C LEU A 157 -7.76 12.95 -85.61
N LEU A 158 -7.06 11.82 -85.49
CA LEU A 158 -5.79 11.59 -86.21
C LEU A 158 -5.99 11.48 -87.74
N PRO A 159 -6.93 10.67 -88.26
CA PRO A 159 -7.22 10.67 -89.70
C PRO A 159 -7.73 12.03 -90.19
N PHE A 160 -8.46 12.77 -89.35
CA PHE A 160 -9.00 14.07 -89.73
C PHE A 160 -7.90 15.11 -89.91
N LEU A 161 -6.98 15.16 -88.94
CA LEU A 161 -5.80 16.01 -89.02
C LEU A 161 -4.95 15.69 -90.24
N TYR A 162 -4.72 14.40 -90.51
CA TYR A 162 -3.97 13.94 -91.67
C TYR A 162 -4.60 14.40 -92.99
N LEU A 163 -5.92 14.21 -93.15
CA LEU A 163 -6.63 14.63 -94.37
C LEU A 163 -6.61 16.14 -94.57
N LEU A 164 -6.76 16.93 -93.51
CA LEU A 164 -6.69 18.40 -93.59
C LEU A 164 -5.29 18.88 -94.02
N LEU A 165 -4.23 18.25 -93.49
CA LEU A 165 -2.85 18.58 -93.86
C LEU A 165 -2.51 18.18 -95.31
N GLN A 166 -3.09 17.09 -95.81
CA GLN A 166 -2.84 16.62 -97.18
C GLN A 166 -3.43 17.53 -98.26
N HIS A 167 -4.62 18.11 -98.04
CA HIS A 167 -5.31 18.89 -99.07
C HIS A 167 -4.61 20.23 -99.36
N GLY A 168 -3.97 20.82 -98.35
CA GLY A 168 -3.25 22.08 -98.48
C GLY A 168 -4.18 23.28 -98.71
N GLY A 169 -3.90 24.39 -98.04
CA GLY A 169 -4.71 25.61 -98.14
C GLY A 169 -4.83 26.31 -96.79
N GLN A 170 -4.99 27.64 -96.79
CA GLN A 170 -5.02 28.41 -95.54
C GLN A 170 -6.16 27.96 -94.60
N GLN A 171 -7.35 27.68 -95.13
CA GLN A 171 -8.51 27.25 -94.33
C GLN A 171 -8.30 25.88 -93.67
N TYR A 172 -7.76 24.89 -94.39
CA TYR A 172 -7.48 23.56 -93.84
C TYR A 172 -6.35 23.55 -92.81
N ASN A 173 -5.31 24.38 -93.01
CA ASN A 173 -4.23 24.53 -92.05
C ASN A 173 -4.71 25.16 -90.73
N ILE A 174 -5.58 26.18 -90.79
CA ILE A 174 -6.18 26.77 -89.60
C ILE A 174 -7.02 25.73 -88.85
N MET A 175 -7.83 24.95 -89.57
CA MET A 175 -8.66 23.90 -88.99
C MET A 175 -7.83 22.77 -88.36
N ALA A 176 -6.71 22.38 -88.97
CA ALA A 176 -5.75 21.44 -88.42
C ALA A 176 -5.13 21.95 -87.10
N ILE A 177 -4.71 23.21 -87.04
CA ILE A 177 -4.18 23.84 -85.81
C ILE A 177 -5.25 23.85 -84.70
N VAL A 178 -6.49 24.23 -85.03
CA VAL A 178 -7.60 24.23 -84.08
C VAL A 178 -7.86 22.83 -83.53
N ILE A 179 -7.85 21.78 -84.37
CA ILE A 179 -8.01 20.39 -83.93
C ILE A 179 -6.89 19.97 -82.98
N VAL A 180 -5.63 20.32 -83.26
CA VAL A 180 -4.50 19.99 -82.39
C VAL A 180 -4.66 20.66 -81.02
N VAL A 181 -4.92 21.98 -81.00
CA VAL A 181 -5.12 22.74 -79.74
C VAL A 181 -6.32 22.19 -78.96
N PHE A 182 -7.43 21.91 -79.65
CA PHE A 182 -8.62 21.34 -79.04
C PHE A 182 -8.35 19.95 -78.44
N THR A 183 -7.64 19.08 -79.16
CA THR A 183 -7.26 17.75 -78.66
C THR A 183 -6.39 17.84 -77.41
N LEU A 184 -5.42 18.75 -77.38
CA LEU A 184 -4.57 19.00 -76.21
C LEU A 184 -5.38 19.50 -75.01
N MET A 185 -6.34 20.41 -75.23
CA MET A 185 -7.24 20.88 -74.17
C MET A 185 -8.14 19.77 -73.62
N LEU A 186 -8.75 18.97 -74.50
CA LEU A 186 -9.63 17.87 -74.10
C LEU A 186 -8.87 16.79 -73.32
N THR A 187 -7.66 16.43 -73.77
CA THR A 187 -6.82 15.44 -73.08
C THR A 187 -6.37 15.92 -71.70
N LYS A 188 -6.00 17.20 -71.56
CA LYS A 188 -5.72 17.82 -70.25
C LYS A 188 -6.96 17.85 -69.35
N SER A 189 -8.12 18.22 -69.88
CA SER A 189 -9.38 18.25 -69.14
C SER A 189 -9.78 16.85 -68.65
N ALA A 190 -9.63 15.83 -69.49
CA ALA A 190 -9.94 14.44 -69.13
C ALA A 190 -8.98 13.91 -68.05
N ALA A 191 -7.68 14.24 -68.14
CA ALA A 191 -6.71 13.87 -67.12
C ALA A 191 -7.01 14.51 -65.76
N SER A 192 -7.31 15.81 -65.75
CA SER A 192 -7.68 16.54 -64.52
C SER A 192 -8.97 15.98 -63.89
N MET A 193 -9.98 15.66 -64.70
CA MET A 193 -11.23 15.06 -64.21
C MET A 193 -11.01 13.66 -63.61
N GLN A 194 -10.15 12.84 -64.22
CA GLN A 194 -9.81 11.52 -63.69
C GLN A 194 -9.12 11.64 -62.33
N GLU A 195 -8.13 12.52 -62.20
CA GLU A 195 -7.37 12.72 -60.98
C GLU A 195 -8.27 13.16 -59.83
N ALA A 196 -9.18 14.12 -60.09
CA ALA A 196 -10.18 14.55 -59.11
C ALA A 196 -11.11 13.41 -58.67
N LEU A 197 -11.56 12.58 -59.63
CA LEU A 197 -12.46 11.46 -59.35
C LEU A 197 -11.79 10.37 -58.52
N VAL A 198 -10.55 9.99 -58.85
CA VAL A 198 -9.76 8.99 -58.11
C VAL A 198 -9.51 9.48 -56.69
N THR A 199 -9.05 10.72 -56.53
CA THR A 199 -8.78 11.32 -55.21
C THR A 199 -10.04 11.34 -54.34
N THR A 200 -11.19 11.67 -54.92
CA THR A 200 -12.48 11.69 -54.22
C THR A 200 -12.87 10.28 -53.75
N LEU A 201 -12.72 9.27 -54.61
CA LEU A 201 -13.03 7.87 -54.26
C LEU A 201 -12.07 7.32 -53.20
N GLU A 202 -10.76 7.58 -53.32
CA GLU A 202 -9.78 7.17 -52.31
C GLU A 202 -10.09 7.78 -50.95
N THR A 203 -10.35 9.10 -50.91
CA THR A 203 -10.72 9.80 -49.67
C THR A 203 -11.99 9.23 -49.06
N ARG A 204 -13.01 8.92 -49.89
CA ARG A 204 -14.25 8.32 -49.42
C ARG A 204 -14.01 6.96 -48.75
N PHE A 205 -13.29 6.05 -49.39
CA PHE A 205 -13.06 4.71 -48.84
C PHE A 205 -12.19 4.75 -47.58
N VAL A 206 -11.18 5.62 -47.53
CA VAL A 206 -10.37 5.83 -46.32
C VAL A 206 -11.22 6.37 -45.17
N ASN A 207 -12.10 7.34 -45.44
CA ASN A 207 -13.01 7.87 -44.43
C ASN A 207 -14.03 6.84 -43.94
N GLU A 208 -14.60 6.03 -44.83
CA GLU A 208 -15.53 4.96 -44.45
C GLU A 208 -14.84 3.92 -43.54
N ALA A 209 -13.60 3.54 -43.84
CA ALA A 209 -12.81 2.64 -43.00
C ALA A 209 -12.50 3.26 -41.62
N LEU A 210 -12.04 4.52 -41.60
CA LEU A 210 -11.72 5.23 -40.36
C LEU A 210 -12.94 5.38 -39.45
N VAL A 211 -14.12 5.66 -40.01
CA VAL A 211 -15.38 5.77 -39.25
C VAL A 211 -15.77 4.41 -38.65
N ALA A 212 -15.53 3.30 -39.35
CA ALA A 212 -15.78 1.97 -38.82
C ALA A 212 -14.86 1.66 -37.63
N ASP A 213 -13.55 1.92 -37.78
CA ASP A 213 -12.56 1.69 -36.72
C ASP A 213 -12.84 2.55 -35.47
N LEU A 214 -13.21 3.83 -35.66
CA LEU A 214 -13.56 4.72 -34.55
C LEU A 214 -14.81 4.26 -33.80
N ARG A 215 -15.82 3.74 -34.51
CA ARG A 215 -17.02 3.19 -33.86
C ARG A 215 -16.68 1.97 -33.01
N GLN A 216 -15.90 1.04 -33.55
CA GLN A 216 -15.47 -0.14 -32.81
C GLN A 216 -14.67 0.24 -31.56
N ALA A 217 -13.70 1.15 -31.68
CA ALA A 217 -12.92 1.62 -30.54
C ALA A 217 -13.78 2.32 -29.47
N SER A 218 -14.81 3.06 -29.88
CA SER A 218 -15.76 3.70 -28.96
C SER A 218 -16.57 2.67 -28.18
N GLU A 219 -17.08 1.64 -28.84
CA GLU A 219 -17.85 0.55 -28.21
C GLU A 219 -16.99 -0.25 -27.22
N GLU A 220 -15.74 -0.56 -27.59
CA GLU A 220 -14.77 -1.22 -26.70
C GLU A 220 -14.46 -0.37 -25.47
N SER A 221 -14.27 0.94 -25.64
CA SER A 221 -14.01 1.87 -24.53
C SER A 221 -15.20 2.00 -23.58
N GLU A 222 -16.43 2.02 -24.09
CA GLU A 222 -17.63 2.08 -23.26
C GLU A 222 -17.81 0.80 -22.43
N ALA A 223 -17.60 -0.37 -23.05
CA ALA A 223 -17.65 -1.66 -22.35
C ALA A 223 -16.62 -1.75 -21.22
N LEU A 224 -15.37 -1.35 -21.49
CA LEU A 224 -14.31 -1.35 -20.48
C LEU A 224 -14.60 -0.38 -19.33
N ASN A 225 -15.18 0.79 -19.62
CA ASN A 225 -15.54 1.76 -18.59
C ASN A 225 -16.64 1.23 -17.66
N LEU A 226 -17.64 0.52 -18.22
CA LEU A 226 -18.68 -0.11 -17.42
C LEU A 226 -18.12 -1.21 -16.51
N GLU A 227 -17.22 -2.05 -17.02
CA GLU A 227 -16.52 -3.06 -16.21
C GLU A 227 -15.70 -2.42 -15.07
N LEU A 228 -14.99 -1.33 -15.36
CA LEU A 228 -14.21 -0.60 -14.38
C LEU A 228 -15.08 0.02 -13.27
N ILE A 229 -16.27 0.50 -13.60
CA ILE A 229 -17.23 1.02 -12.61
C ILE A 229 -17.66 -0.10 -11.66
N THR A 230 -18.05 -1.26 -12.20
CA THR A 230 -18.48 -2.41 -11.39
C THR A 230 -17.37 -2.93 -10.48
N GLU A 231 -16.13 -3.02 -10.97
CA GLU A 231 -14.99 -3.43 -10.13
C GLU A 231 -14.67 -2.40 -9.04
N ASN A 232 -14.82 -1.09 -9.32
CA ASN A 232 -14.65 -0.05 -8.30
C ASN A 232 -15.72 -0.12 -7.20
N GLU A 233 -16.97 -0.40 -7.55
CA GLU A 233 -18.04 -0.62 -6.56
C GLU A 233 -17.73 -1.82 -5.67
N ARG A 234 -17.37 -2.96 -6.27
CA ARG A 234 -16.98 -4.17 -5.53
C ARG A 234 -15.81 -3.94 -4.57
N ARG A 235 -14.83 -3.14 -5.00
CA ARG A 235 -13.68 -2.75 -4.16
C ARG A 235 -14.10 -1.89 -2.97
N LYS A 236 -14.98 -0.91 -3.18
CA LYS A 236 -15.50 -0.07 -2.10
C LYS A 236 -16.27 -0.87 -1.06
N ASP A 237 -17.10 -1.82 -1.50
CA ASP A 237 -17.85 -2.68 -0.57
C ASP A 237 -16.88 -3.53 0.27
N THR A 238 -15.90 -4.15 -0.37
CA THR A 238 -14.87 -4.96 0.33
C THR A 238 -14.06 -4.10 1.31
N GLU A 239 -13.70 -2.87 0.93
CA GLU A 239 -13.00 -1.93 1.82
C GLU A 239 -13.86 -1.55 3.03
N GLY A 240 -15.16 -1.32 2.83
CA GLY A 240 -16.11 -1.06 3.91
C GLY A 240 -16.22 -2.21 4.92
N GLU A 241 -16.33 -3.44 4.43
CA GLU A 241 -16.35 -4.64 5.27
C GLU A 241 -15.05 -4.81 6.08
N LEU A 242 -13.90 -4.56 5.46
CA LEU A 242 -12.60 -4.63 6.13
C LEU A 242 -12.46 -3.58 7.23
N ILE A 243 -12.91 -2.35 6.99
CA ILE A 243 -12.89 -1.28 8.01
C ILE A 243 -13.76 -1.69 9.21
N GLN A 244 -14.98 -2.20 8.98
CA GLN A 244 -15.85 -2.64 10.07
C GLN A 244 -15.24 -3.80 10.86
N ALA A 245 -14.65 -4.79 10.18
CA ALA A 245 -13.99 -5.91 10.84
C ALA A 245 -12.77 -5.46 11.67
N ARG A 246 -11.97 -4.53 11.15
CA ARG A 246 -10.85 -3.93 11.89
C ARG A 246 -11.34 -3.21 13.15
N ASP A 247 -12.34 -2.34 13.02
CA ASP A 247 -12.84 -1.53 14.12
C ASP A 247 -13.45 -2.41 15.23
N ALA A 248 -14.16 -3.48 14.85
CA ALA A 248 -14.67 -4.47 15.81
C ALA A 248 -13.53 -5.21 16.54
N ALA A 249 -12.47 -5.61 15.83
CA ALA A 249 -11.31 -6.26 16.42
C ALA A 249 -10.54 -5.31 17.37
N GLU A 250 -10.35 -4.05 16.99
CA GLU A 250 -9.74 -3.04 17.85
C GLU A 250 -10.56 -2.77 19.10
N ALA A 251 -11.88 -2.63 18.97
CA ALA A 251 -12.78 -2.44 20.11
C ALA A 251 -12.71 -3.62 21.08
N ALA A 252 -12.72 -4.85 20.57
CA ALA A 252 -12.57 -6.06 21.39
C ALA A 252 -11.20 -6.10 22.11
N SER A 253 -10.12 -5.70 21.43
CA SER A 253 -8.79 -5.64 22.04
C SER A 253 -8.72 -4.58 23.15
N ARG A 254 -9.30 -3.40 22.93
CA ARG A 254 -9.34 -2.33 23.95
C ARG A 254 -10.13 -2.77 25.17
N ALA A 255 -11.30 -3.38 24.97
CA ALA A 255 -12.12 -3.90 26.06
C ALA A 255 -11.38 -4.97 26.87
N LYS A 256 -10.63 -5.86 26.20
CA LYS A 256 -9.81 -6.89 26.87
C LYS A 256 -8.71 -6.26 27.74
N ASP A 257 -8.02 -5.25 27.24
CA ASP A 257 -6.93 -4.58 27.98
C ASP A 257 -7.47 -3.81 29.19
N GLU A 258 -8.57 -3.09 29.02
CA GLU A 258 -9.25 -2.36 30.08
C GLU A 258 -9.77 -3.31 31.17
N PHE A 259 -10.36 -4.44 30.76
CA PHE A 259 -10.78 -5.49 31.69
C PHE A 259 -9.61 -6.02 32.53
N LEU A 260 -8.48 -6.34 31.92
CA LEU A 260 -7.31 -6.84 32.65
C LEU A 260 -6.71 -5.78 33.59
N ALA A 261 -6.63 -4.53 33.14
CA ALA A 261 -6.15 -3.43 33.99
C ALA A 261 -7.06 -3.20 35.21
N ASN A 262 -8.37 -3.15 35.01
CA ASN A 262 -9.33 -2.95 36.10
C ASN A 262 -9.34 -4.14 37.06
N MET A 263 -9.33 -5.37 36.54
CA MET A 263 -9.23 -6.58 37.36
C MET A 263 -7.94 -6.62 38.19
N SER A 264 -6.82 -6.14 37.66
CA SER A 264 -5.60 -6.00 38.45
C SER A 264 -5.81 -5.15 39.69
N HIS A 265 -6.40 -3.97 39.54
CA HIS A 265 -6.59 -3.02 40.64
C HIS A 265 -7.60 -3.54 41.66
N GLU A 266 -8.69 -4.16 41.17
CA GLU A 266 -9.73 -4.76 42.02
C GLU A 266 -9.25 -5.98 42.79
N ILE A 267 -8.30 -6.76 42.28
CA ILE A 267 -7.72 -7.90 43.01
C ILE A 267 -6.58 -7.44 43.92
N ARG A 268 -5.75 -6.47 43.49
CA ARG A 268 -4.61 -5.97 44.28
C ARG A 268 -5.05 -5.34 45.60
N THR A 269 -6.11 -4.54 45.58
CA THR A 269 -6.60 -3.82 46.77
C THR A 269 -6.98 -4.74 47.93
N PRO A 270 -7.87 -5.75 47.77
CA PRO A 270 -8.19 -6.68 48.85
C PRO A 270 -6.99 -7.56 49.23
N MET A 271 -6.14 -7.94 48.28
CA MET A 271 -4.93 -8.73 48.56
C MET A 271 -3.93 -7.99 49.44
N ASN A 272 -3.66 -6.71 49.15
CA ASN A 272 -2.83 -5.86 49.99
C ASN A 272 -3.44 -5.68 51.38
N GLY A 273 -4.76 -5.61 51.49
CA GLY A 273 -5.47 -5.62 52.76
C GLY A 273 -5.26 -6.92 53.55
N ILE A 274 -5.38 -8.08 52.90
CA ILE A 274 -5.11 -9.39 53.53
C ILE A 274 -3.66 -9.46 54.01
N LEU A 275 -2.68 -9.12 53.17
CA LEU A 275 -1.26 -9.15 53.52
C LEU A 275 -0.94 -8.19 54.66
N GLY A 276 -1.47 -6.97 54.63
CA GLY A 276 -1.32 -6.00 55.72
C GLY A 276 -1.91 -6.52 57.03
N THR A 277 -3.07 -7.19 56.98
CA THR A 277 -3.71 -7.78 58.17
C THR A 277 -2.90 -8.97 58.71
N LEU A 278 -2.35 -9.81 57.83
CA LEU A 278 -1.46 -10.91 58.21
C LEU A 278 -0.16 -10.38 58.83
N GLN A 279 0.40 -9.29 58.30
CA GLN A 279 1.57 -8.61 58.87
C GLN A 279 1.28 -8.12 60.29
N LEU A 280 0.14 -7.45 60.49
CA LEU A 280 -0.30 -7.00 61.81
C LEU A 280 -0.52 -8.17 62.77
N LEU A 281 -1.00 -9.31 62.28
CA LEU A 281 -1.20 -10.51 63.08
C LEU A 281 0.15 -11.13 63.51
N GLN A 282 1.17 -11.11 62.65
CA GLN A 282 2.53 -11.55 63.00
C GLN A 282 3.16 -10.72 64.12
N ASP A 283 2.77 -9.46 64.25
CA ASP A 283 3.21 -8.55 65.31
C ASP A 283 2.47 -8.77 66.66
N THR A 284 1.53 -9.72 66.73
CA THR A 284 0.84 -10.09 67.97
C THR A 284 1.46 -11.33 68.64
N ALA A 285 1.09 -11.61 69.89
CA ALA A 285 1.49 -12.84 70.56
C ALA A 285 0.80 -14.05 69.90
N LEU A 286 1.55 -14.80 69.09
CA LEU A 286 1.12 -16.01 68.40
C LEU A 286 1.89 -17.23 68.92
N ASP A 287 1.23 -18.39 68.96
CA ASP A 287 1.92 -19.66 69.20
C ASP A 287 2.70 -20.15 67.97
N ALA A 288 3.57 -21.16 68.15
CA ALA A 288 4.44 -21.64 67.08
C ALA A 288 3.67 -22.19 65.84
N GLY A 289 2.48 -22.76 66.04
CA GLY A 289 1.63 -23.24 64.94
C GLY A 289 0.93 -22.11 64.21
N GLN A 290 0.44 -21.12 64.96
CA GLN A 290 -0.16 -19.89 64.41
C GLN A 290 0.83 -19.08 63.59
N ILE A 291 2.09 -18.95 64.04
CA ILE A 291 3.15 -18.30 63.27
C ILE A 291 3.33 -18.98 61.91
N ASP A 292 3.33 -20.31 61.86
CA ASP A 292 3.50 -21.06 60.62
C ASP A 292 2.30 -20.88 59.66
N TYR A 293 1.08 -20.87 60.19
CA TYR A 293 -0.12 -20.57 59.40
C TYR A 293 -0.09 -19.15 58.82
N VAL A 294 0.28 -18.16 59.62
CA VAL A 294 0.31 -16.76 59.17
C VAL A 294 1.44 -16.55 58.16
N LYS A 295 2.62 -17.17 58.35
CA LYS A 295 3.71 -17.16 57.37
C LYS A 295 3.30 -17.81 56.05
N THR A 296 2.62 -18.95 56.11
CA THR A 296 2.14 -19.67 54.93
C THR A 296 1.07 -18.87 54.18
N ALA A 297 0.12 -18.27 54.89
CA ALA A 297 -0.91 -17.43 54.29
C ALA A 297 -0.28 -16.17 53.64
N TYR A 298 0.69 -15.57 54.30
CA TYR A 298 1.39 -14.38 53.80
C TYR A 298 2.19 -14.69 52.52
N SER A 299 3.00 -15.75 52.53
CA SER A 299 3.77 -16.16 51.35
C SER A 299 2.88 -16.58 50.18
N SER A 300 1.72 -17.17 50.47
CA SER A 300 0.71 -17.51 49.46
C SER A 300 0.08 -16.25 48.84
N GLY A 301 -0.20 -15.23 49.64
CA GLY A 301 -0.73 -13.96 49.15
C GLY A 301 0.25 -13.19 48.28
N GLU A 302 1.53 -13.12 48.69
CA GLU A 302 2.63 -12.57 47.89
C GLU A 302 2.78 -13.31 46.56
N SER A 303 2.72 -14.64 46.59
CA SER A 303 2.79 -15.47 45.38
C SER A 303 1.64 -15.16 44.42
N LEU A 304 0.42 -14.99 44.93
CA LEU A 304 -0.75 -14.66 44.09
C LEU A 304 -0.62 -13.28 43.45
N LEU A 305 -0.12 -12.28 44.19
CA LEU A 305 0.16 -10.94 43.65
C LEU A 305 1.23 -10.99 42.55
N SER A 306 2.30 -11.77 42.75
CA SER A 306 3.32 -11.97 41.72
C SER A 306 2.73 -12.56 40.44
N ILE A 307 1.87 -13.59 40.55
CA ILE A 307 1.22 -14.22 39.40
C ILE A 307 0.32 -13.23 38.67
N LEU A 308 -0.44 -12.41 39.42
CA LEU A 308 -1.30 -11.39 38.84
C LEU A 308 -0.49 -10.34 38.08
N ASN A 309 0.62 -9.86 38.66
CA ASN A 309 1.53 -8.93 37.99
C ASN A 309 2.15 -9.55 36.73
N ASP A 310 2.55 -10.82 36.78
CA ASP A 310 3.09 -11.56 35.63
C ASP A 310 2.08 -11.65 34.47
N ILE A 311 0.79 -11.91 34.75
CA ILE A 311 -0.27 -11.95 33.73
C ILE A 311 -0.43 -10.59 33.05
N LEU A 312 -0.36 -9.51 33.82
CA LEU A 312 -0.54 -8.15 33.31
C LEU A 312 0.66 -7.70 32.48
N ASP A 313 1.88 -7.98 32.95
CA ASP A 313 3.09 -7.72 32.20
C ASP A 313 3.05 -8.48 30.87
N PHE A 314 2.67 -9.77 30.89
CA PHE A 314 2.48 -10.54 29.66
C PHE A 314 1.46 -9.90 28.70
N SER A 315 0.31 -9.44 29.22
CA SER A 315 -0.70 -8.77 28.40
C SER A 315 -0.20 -7.46 27.80
N LYS A 316 0.50 -6.63 28.60
CA LYS A 316 1.06 -5.36 28.14
C LYS A 316 2.12 -5.55 27.06
N ILE A 317 2.97 -6.57 27.20
CA ILE A 317 3.98 -6.89 26.19
C ILE A 317 3.32 -7.38 24.90
N ALA A 318 2.37 -8.32 24.98
CA ALA A 318 1.65 -8.83 23.82
C ALA A 318 0.92 -7.73 23.04
N ALA A 319 0.39 -6.72 23.74
CA ALA A 319 -0.25 -5.55 23.15
C ALA A 319 0.72 -4.45 22.65
N ARG A 320 2.05 -4.65 22.75
CA ARG A 320 3.09 -3.63 22.44
C ARG A 320 2.93 -2.31 23.22
N LYS A 321 2.36 -2.39 24.43
CA LYS A 321 2.12 -1.24 25.32
C LYS A 321 3.19 -1.07 26.41
N MET A 322 4.15 -1.99 26.50
CA MET A 322 5.26 -1.89 27.45
C MET A 322 6.34 -0.96 26.88
N VAL A 323 6.64 0.10 27.62
CA VAL A 323 7.73 1.06 27.32
C VAL A 323 8.90 0.71 28.23
N LEU A 324 10.09 0.59 27.65
CA LEU A 324 11.34 0.40 28.40
C LEU A 324 11.88 1.76 28.82
N GLU A 325 12.47 1.82 30.00
CA GLU A 325 13.21 2.99 30.46
C GLU A 325 14.67 2.91 30.01
N ASP A 326 15.27 4.08 29.73
CA ASP A 326 16.70 4.22 29.41
C ASP A 326 17.36 5.07 30.49
N ILE A 327 17.62 4.48 31.65
CA ILE A 327 18.25 5.16 32.79
C ILE A 327 19.66 4.63 33.06
N PRO A 328 20.58 5.46 33.58
CA PRO A 328 21.91 5.00 33.98
C PRO A 328 21.81 4.01 35.15
N PHE A 329 22.38 2.81 35.02
CA PHE A 329 22.39 1.81 36.08
C PHE A 329 23.67 0.98 36.10
N ASN A 330 23.99 0.44 37.27
CA ASN A 330 25.14 -0.44 37.47
C ASN A 330 24.68 -1.91 37.57
N LEU A 331 25.00 -2.71 36.55
CA LEU A 331 24.60 -4.13 36.48
C LEU A 331 25.23 -4.95 37.62
N ARG A 332 26.43 -4.59 38.09
CA ARG A 332 27.11 -5.27 39.20
C ARG A 332 26.33 -5.11 40.50
N ASN A 333 25.75 -3.94 40.75
CA ASN A 333 24.89 -3.69 41.90
C ASN A 333 23.62 -4.53 41.82
N VAL A 334 22.96 -4.57 40.66
CA VAL A 334 21.74 -5.38 40.45
C VAL A 334 22.00 -6.86 40.75
N VAL A 335 23.10 -7.43 40.22
CA VAL A 335 23.48 -8.82 40.49
C VAL A 335 23.80 -9.01 41.98
N GLY A 336 24.58 -8.11 42.60
CA GLY A 336 24.95 -8.19 44.02
C GLY A 336 23.76 -8.16 44.97
N GLU A 337 22.78 -7.28 44.71
CA GLU A 337 21.53 -7.22 45.47
C GLU A 337 20.74 -8.52 45.36
N LEU A 338 20.63 -9.10 44.16
CA LEU A 338 19.92 -10.36 43.95
C LEU A 338 20.60 -11.55 44.62
N ILE A 339 21.93 -11.60 44.62
CA ILE A 339 22.69 -12.62 45.35
C ILE A 339 22.37 -12.51 46.84
N THR A 340 22.46 -11.31 47.41
CA THR A 340 22.17 -11.06 48.82
C THR A 340 20.74 -11.48 49.18
N LEU A 341 19.77 -11.13 48.33
CA LEU A 341 18.35 -11.46 48.51
C LEU A 341 18.09 -12.98 48.50
N LEU A 342 18.73 -13.72 47.59
CA LEU A 342 18.45 -15.13 47.36
C LEU A 342 19.36 -16.09 48.14
N THR A 343 20.39 -15.57 48.83
CA THR A 343 21.34 -16.38 49.60
C THR A 343 20.64 -17.22 50.67
N SER A 344 19.70 -16.64 51.42
CA SER A 344 18.97 -17.35 52.48
C SER A 344 18.13 -18.51 51.92
N GLN A 345 17.49 -18.31 50.76
CA GLN A 345 16.70 -19.33 50.08
C GLN A 345 17.58 -20.47 49.53
N ALA A 346 18.75 -20.13 48.98
CA ALA A 346 19.71 -21.10 48.48
C ALA A 346 20.32 -21.94 49.61
N GLN A 347 20.69 -21.29 50.73
CA GLN A 347 21.21 -21.96 51.94
C GLN A 347 20.20 -22.93 52.54
N ALA A 348 18.91 -22.55 52.59
CA ALA A 348 17.84 -23.44 53.07
C ALA A 348 17.73 -24.75 52.26
N LYS A 349 18.23 -24.77 51.02
CA LYS A 349 18.29 -25.93 50.14
C LYS A 349 19.70 -26.53 49.98
N ASN A 350 20.69 -26.12 50.76
CA ASN A 350 22.10 -26.53 50.59
C ASN A 350 22.64 -26.30 49.16
N VAL A 351 22.24 -25.20 48.53
CA VAL A 351 22.72 -24.76 47.21
C VAL A 351 23.66 -23.57 47.39
N THR A 352 24.85 -23.64 46.80
CA THR A 352 25.81 -22.54 46.79
C THR A 352 25.45 -21.58 45.67
N LEU A 353 25.32 -20.29 45.98
CA LEU A 353 25.02 -19.25 45.00
C LEU A 353 26.27 -18.41 44.75
N VAL A 354 26.75 -18.36 43.50
CA VAL A 354 28.01 -17.69 43.12
C VAL A 354 27.76 -16.71 41.98
N ALA A 355 28.42 -15.55 42.00
CA ALA A 355 28.41 -14.60 40.89
C ALA A 355 29.83 -14.35 40.37
N GLU A 356 29.98 -14.39 39.05
CA GLU A 356 31.21 -14.12 38.31
C GLU A 356 30.92 -13.05 37.24
N ILE A 357 31.52 -11.87 37.36
CA ILE A 357 31.26 -10.76 36.44
C ILE A 357 32.59 -10.33 35.82
N ASP A 358 32.65 -10.37 34.50
CA ASP A 358 33.81 -9.98 33.70
C ASP A 358 34.28 -8.54 34.05
N PRO A 359 35.58 -8.32 34.31
CA PRO A 359 36.13 -6.98 34.55
C PRO A 359 35.93 -5.99 33.39
N GLN A 360 35.70 -6.47 32.17
CA GLN A 360 35.46 -5.62 31.00
C GLN A 360 34.05 -5.02 30.94
N VAL A 361 33.14 -5.45 31.81
CA VAL A 361 31.79 -4.89 31.91
C VAL A 361 31.87 -3.43 32.40
N PRO A 362 31.35 -2.45 31.63
CA PRO A 362 31.31 -1.06 32.06
C PRO A 362 30.55 -0.86 33.37
N GLU A 363 30.96 0.12 34.16
CA GLU A 363 30.38 0.41 35.48
C GLU A 363 28.94 0.95 35.38
N MET A 364 28.68 1.78 34.37
CA MET A 364 27.37 2.38 34.12
C MET A 364 26.87 2.06 32.71
N LEU A 365 25.70 1.42 32.64
CA LEU A 365 24.96 1.10 31.43
C LEU A 365 23.70 1.95 31.35
N LEU A 366 23.16 2.17 30.15
CA LEU A 366 21.84 2.77 29.97
C LEU A 366 20.82 1.68 29.68
N GLY A 367 19.71 1.66 30.40
CA GLY A 367 18.60 0.74 30.16
C GLY A 367 17.65 0.65 31.36
N ASP A 368 16.85 -0.42 31.42
CA ASP A 368 15.85 -0.60 32.47
C ASP A 368 16.34 -1.61 33.54
N PRO A 369 16.80 -1.15 34.71
CA PRO A 369 17.29 -2.03 35.77
C PRO A 369 16.18 -2.88 36.39
N THR A 370 14.92 -2.44 36.32
CA THR A 370 13.77 -3.19 36.86
C THR A 370 13.49 -4.42 36.02
N ARG A 371 13.48 -4.26 34.69
CA ARG A 371 13.31 -5.39 33.75
C ARG A 371 14.51 -6.31 33.76
N MET A 372 15.71 -5.77 33.86
CA MET A 372 16.91 -6.58 34.06
C MET A 372 16.84 -7.43 35.32
N ARG A 373 16.44 -6.82 36.46
CA ARG A 373 16.23 -7.54 37.73
C ARG A 373 15.19 -8.64 37.56
N GLN A 374 14.10 -8.38 36.83
CA GLN A 374 13.04 -9.35 36.56
C GLN A 374 13.53 -10.56 35.73
N VAL A 375 14.41 -10.34 34.76
CA VAL A 375 15.05 -11.42 33.99
C VAL A 375 15.94 -12.27 34.89
N LEU A 376 16.86 -11.63 35.63
CA LEU A 376 17.83 -12.30 36.49
C LEU A 376 17.15 -13.09 37.61
N ILE A 377 16.18 -12.50 38.31
CA ILE A 377 15.49 -13.16 39.42
C ILE A 377 14.74 -14.40 38.93
N ASN A 378 14.15 -14.38 37.74
CA ASN A 378 13.48 -15.56 37.16
C ASN A 378 14.46 -16.70 36.88
N PHE A 379 15.62 -16.39 36.28
CA PHE A 379 16.65 -17.40 36.02
C PHE A 379 17.23 -17.96 37.31
N MET A 380 17.60 -17.10 38.27
CA MET A 380 18.19 -17.51 39.55
C MET A 380 17.23 -18.33 40.41
N THR A 381 15.98 -17.88 40.54
CA THR A 381 14.97 -18.62 41.32
C THR A 381 14.63 -19.96 40.68
N ASN A 382 14.58 -20.07 39.34
CA ASN A 382 14.45 -21.36 38.67
C ASN A 382 15.66 -22.27 38.94
N GLY A 383 16.89 -21.75 38.86
CA GLY A 383 18.11 -22.50 39.19
C GLY A 383 18.07 -23.07 40.62
N ILE A 384 17.73 -22.25 41.61
CA ILE A 384 17.60 -22.66 43.03
C ILE A 384 16.43 -23.63 43.23
N LYS A 385 15.35 -23.45 42.47
CA LYS A 385 14.15 -24.29 42.57
C LYS A 385 14.42 -25.72 42.11
N PHE A 386 15.14 -25.90 41.01
CA PHE A 386 15.38 -27.20 40.36
C PHE A 386 16.72 -27.86 40.71
N THR A 387 17.49 -27.25 41.61
CA THR A 387 18.71 -27.83 42.20
C THR A 387 18.42 -28.29 43.61
N GLU A 388 18.61 -29.58 43.91
CA GLU A 388 18.43 -30.14 45.26
C GLU A 388 19.70 -30.00 46.12
N GLN A 389 20.88 -30.14 45.53
CA GLN A 389 22.19 -29.93 46.15
C GLN A 389 23.19 -29.53 45.06
N GLY A 390 24.10 -28.60 45.35
CA GLY A 390 25.15 -28.20 44.40
C GLY A 390 25.32 -26.69 44.29
N GLU A 391 25.43 -26.18 43.07
CA GLU A 391 25.77 -24.78 42.80
C GLU A 391 24.83 -24.16 41.75
N VAL A 392 24.46 -22.90 41.98
CA VAL A 392 23.87 -22.00 40.97
C VAL A 392 24.83 -20.84 40.77
N ARG A 393 25.33 -20.68 39.55
CA ARG A 393 26.32 -19.68 39.16
C ARG A 393 25.75 -18.67 38.19
N VAL A 394 25.87 -17.39 38.52
CA VAL A 394 25.53 -16.27 37.64
C VAL A 394 26.82 -15.78 36.99
N ARG A 395 26.89 -15.77 35.65
CA ARG A 395 28.00 -15.24 34.87
C ARG A 395 27.55 -14.06 34.02
N VAL A 396 28.33 -12.99 34.04
CA VAL A 396 28.17 -11.86 33.11
C VAL A 396 29.46 -11.74 32.31
N LEU A 397 29.37 -11.99 31.00
CA LEU A 397 30.48 -12.01 30.07
C LEU A 397 30.37 -10.83 29.11
N CYS A 398 31.48 -10.14 28.85
CA CYS A 398 31.55 -9.13 27.81
C CYS A 398 31.87 -9.80 26.47
N LEU A 399 30.89 -9.90 25.56
CA LEU A 399 31.11 -10.49 24.24
C LEU A 399 31.83 -9.51 23.30
N SER A 400 31.48 -8.23 23.40
CA SER A 400 32.15 -7.16 22.66
C SER A 400 31.92 -5.82 23.36
N ALA A 401 32.95 -4.98 23.40
CA ALA A 401 32.88 -3.63 23.92
C ALA A 401 33.30 -2.63 22.84
N PHE A 402 32.43 -1.70 22.51
CA PHE A 402 32.68 -0.56 21.63
C PHE A 402 32.65 0.74 22.45
N ALA A 403 33.11 1.85 21.86
CA ALA A 403 33.22 3.13 22.57
C ALA A 403 31.89 3.66 23.15
N SER A 404 30.75 3.30 22.58
CA SER A 404 29.41 3.77 22.98
C SER A 404 28.43 2.65 23.38
N ARG A 405 28.76 1.38 23.15
CA ARG A 405 27.88 0.23 23.39
C ARG A 405 28.65 -1.01 23.80
N VAL A 406 28.02 -1.88 24.56
CA VAL A 406 28.58 -3.17 25.01
C VAL A 406 27.55 -4.26 24.82
N ILE A 407 27.99 -5.39 24.27
CA ILE A 407 27.16 -6.61 24.16
C ILE A 407 27.57 -7.53 25.31
N LEU A 408 26.60 -7.80 26.19
CA LEU A 408 26.78 -8.64 27.36
C LEU A 408 26.02 -9.94 27.20
N ARG A 409 26.65 -11.05 27.59
CA ARG A 409 25.97 -12.34 27.78
C ARG A 409 25.83 -12.61 29.27
N ILE A 410 24.59 -12.72 29.72
CA ILE A 410 24.23 -13.02 31.09
C ILE A 410 23.76 -14.47 31.12
N GLU A 411 24.43 -15.32 31.88
CA GLU A 411 24.14 -16.75 32.00
C GLU A 411 23.90 -17.11 33.46
N VAL A 412 22.88 -17.91 33.74
CA VAL A 412 22.65 -18.55 35.03
C VAL A 412 22.72 -20.06 34.81
N ARG A 413 23.74 -20.68 35.42
CA ARG A 413 24.00 -22.11 35.33
C ARG A 413 23.69 -22.79 36.66
N ASP A 414 22.87 -23.82 36.61
CA ASP A 414 22.55 -24.70 37.73
C ASP A 414 23.14 -26.09 37.55
N THR A 415 23.39 -26.80 38.64
CA THR A 415 23.78 -28.23 38.64
C THR A 415 22.60 -29.16 38.95
N GLY A 416 21.39 -28.75 38.58
CA GLY A 416 20.15 -29.46 38.90
C GLY A 416 19.84 -30.64 37.97
N ILE A 417 18.56 -30.99 37.90
CA ILE A 417 18.07 -32.17 37.17
C ILE A 417 18.28 -32.11 35.65
N GLY A 418 18.55 -30.92 35.10
CA GLY A 418 18.62 -30.69 33.65
C GLY A 418 17.30 -30.94 32.91
N ILE A 419 17.31 -30.67 31.61
CA ILE A 419 16.12 -30.65 30.75
C ILE A 419 16.39 -31.44 29.47
N ALA A 420 15.50 -32.37 29.12
CA ALA A 420 15.59 -33.14 27.89
C ALA A 420 15.45 -32.25 26.64
N GLU A 421 16.25 -32.52 25.61
CA GLU A 421 16.33 -31.72 24.36
C GLU A 421 14.97 -31.47 23.71
N ALA A 422 14.09 -32.48 23.70
CA ALA A 422 12.74 -32.36 23.14
C ALA A 422 11.90 -31.26 23.81
N LYS A 423 12.12 -30.99 25.10
CA LYS A 423 11.36 -30.00 25.87
C LYS A 423 11.97 -28.60 25.83
N GLN A 424 13.26 -28.48 25.48
CA GLN A 424 13.97 -27.20 25.48
C GLN A 424 13.37 -26.19 24.49
N LYS A 425 12.80 -26.67 23.37
CA LYS A 425 12.18 -25.83 22.32
C LYS A 425 10.90 -25.14 22.77
N ASP A 426 10.19 -25.71 23.75
CA ASP A 426 8.89 -25.22 24.19
C ASP A 426 8.94 -24.47 25.53
N LEU A 427 10.09 -24.43 26.21
CA LEU A 427 10.26 -23.77 27.52
C LEU A 427 9.92 -22.27 27.54
N PHE A 428 10.08 -21.60 26.39
CA PHE A 428 9.81 -20.17 26.26
C PHE A 428 8.45 -19.87 25.61
N GLN A 429 7.57 -20.87 25.51
CA GLN A 429 6.17 -20.67 25.12
C GLN A 429 5.29 -20.44 26.36
N SER A 430 4.23 -19.64 26.21
CA SER A 430 3.33 -19.33 27.32
C SER A 430 2.54 -20.56 27.77
N PHE A 431 2.41 -20.73 29.09
CA PHE A 431 1.65 -21.83 29.72
C PHE A 431 2.21 -23.24 29.48
N THR A 432 3.42 -23.36 28.94
CA THR A 432 4.05 -24.66 28.72
C THR A 432 4.81 -25.08 29.98
N GLN A 433 4.42 -26.23 30.55
CA GLN A 433 5.07 -26.81 31.73
C GLN A 433 5.66 -28.17 31.38
N ALA A 434 6.85 -28.47 31.90
CA ALA A 434 7.66 -29.58 31.44
C ALA A 434 7.10 -30.98 31.79
N ASP A 435 6.15 -31.18 32.71
CA ASP A 435 5.38 -32.44 32.90
C ASP A 435 4.24 -32.29 33.92
N GLY A 436 3.17 -33.08 33.79
CA GLY A 436 2.08 -33.20 34.78
C GLY A 436 2.42 -34.00 36.05
N SER A 437 3.63 -34.55 36.15
CA SER A 437 4.14 -35.29 37.33
C SER A 437 5.07 -34.43 38.22
N THR A 438 5.76 -33.44 37.65
CA THR A 438 6.62 -32.47 38.35
C THR A 438 5.85 -31.33 39.01
N THR A 439 4.58 -31.14 38.65
CA THR A 439 3.63 -30.19 39.26
C THR A 439 3.37 -30.46 40.75
N ARG A 440 3.53 -31.70 41.24
CA ARG A 440 3.33 -32.03 42.66
C ARG A 440 4.51 -31.67 43.57
N LYS A 441 5.72 -31.45 43.01
CA LYS A 441 6.95 -31.22 43.80
C LYS A 441 7.52 -29.80 43.64
N TYR A 442 7.27 -29.09 42.52
CA TYR A 442 7.89 -27.79 42.23
C TYR A 442 6.94 -26.78 41.52
N GLY A 443 5.71 -26.57 42.01
CA GLY A 443 4.68 -25.72 41.37
C GLY A 443 5.15 -24.35 40.81
N GLY A 444 4.52 -23.89 39.72
CA GLY A 444 4.74 -22.58 39.07
C GLY A 444 3.71 -22.32 37.97
N THR A 445 3.62 -21.10 37.44
CA THR A 445 2.60 -20.71 36.43
C THR A 445 2.99 -21.04 34.99
N GLY A 446 4.27 -21.27 34.71
CA GLY A 446 4.78 -21.41 33.34
C GLY A 446 4.81 -20.11 32.54
N LEU A 447 4.58 -18.95 33.19
CA LEU A 447 4.65 -17.63 32.56
C LEU A 447 6.03 -16.98 32.67
N GLY A 448 6.81 -17.30 33.70
CA GLY A 448 8.09 -16.64 33.99
C GLY A 448 9.07 -16.62 32.81
N LEU A 449 9.40 -17.77 32.23
CA LEU A 449 10.30 -17.85 31.07
C LEU A 449 9.71 -17.22 29.80
N ALA A 450 8.39 -17.27 29.63
CA ALA A 450 7.71 -16.61 28.51
C ALA A 450 7.81 -15.07 28.62
N ILE A 451 7.63 -14.52 29.82
CA ILE A 451 7.81 -13.09 30.11
C ILE A 451 9.27 -12.70 29.89
N VAL A 452 10.22 -13.48 30.41
CA VAL A 452 11.65 -13.22 30.24
C VAL A 452 12.05 -13.20 28.76
N ARG A 453 11.56 -14.14 27.94
CA ARG A 453 11.77 -14.12 26.49
C ARG A 453 11.25 -12.83 25.87
N GLN A 454 10.02 -12.44 26.21
CA GLN A 454 9.41 -11.22 25.67
C GLN A 454 10.17 -9.95 26.08
N LEU A 455 10.61 -9.86 27.34
CA LEU A 455 11.45 -8.75 27.83
C LEU A 455 12.78 -8.68 27.09
N VAL A 456 13.46 -9.81 26.92
CA VAL A 456 14.74 -9.87 26.20
C VAL A 456 14.58 -9.46 24.73
N LEU A 457 13.50 -9.89 24.07
CA LEU A 457 13.19 -9.48 22.70
C LEU A 457 12.86 -7.98 22.60
N LEU A 458 12.12 -7.42 23.57
CA LEU A 458 11.85 -5.98 23.64
C LEU A 458 13.12 -5.17 23.85
N MET A 459 14.08 -5.67 24.65
CA MET A 459 15.41 -5.08 24.81
C MET A 459 16.34 -5.31 23.60
N GLY A 460 15.83 -5.89 22.50
CA GLY A 460 16.59 -6.14 21.27
C GLY A 460 17.60 -7.28 21.37
N GLY A 461 17.48 -8.14 22.40
CA GLY A 461 18.41 -9.21 22.70
C GLY A 461 18.03 -10.60 22.19
N LYS A 462 18.87 -11.57 22.51
CA LYS A 462 18.64 -13.01 22.27
C LYS A 462 18.58 -13.76 23.59
N ILE A 463 17.88 -14.88 23.60
CA ILE A 463 17.71 -15.73 24.78
C ILE A 463 17.84 -17.20 24.37
N GLY A 464 18.38 -18.04 25.25
CA GLY A 464 18.45 -19.47 25.03
C GLY A 464 18.68 -20.26 26.31
N VAL A 465 18.76 -21.57 26.12
CA VAL A 465 19.03 -22.55 27.17
C VAL A 465 19.95 -23.63 26.62
N GLU A 466 20.91 -24.06 27.44
CA GLU A 466 21.76 -25.22 27.18
C GLU A 466 21.60 -26.16 28.38
N SER A 467 21.11 -27.37 28.17
CA SER A 467 20.86 -28.29 29.28
C SER A 467 21.02 -29.75 28.86
N GLU A 468 21.46 -30.57 29.82
CA GLU A 468 21.56 -32.01 29.66
C GLU A 468 20.95 -32.69 30.90
N PRO A 469 20.06 -33.69 30.74
CA PRO A 469 19.46 -34.40 31.86
C PRO A 469 20.52 -34.95 32.84
N GLY A 470 20.37 -34.61 34.12
CA GLY A 470 21.26 -35.02 35.22
C GLY A 470 22.56 -34.20 35.35
N LYS A 471 22.82 -33.23 34.47
CA LYS A 471 24.02 -32.36 34.54
C LYS A 471 23.70 -30.89 34.79
N GLY A 472 22.42 -30.53 34.85
CA GLY A 472 21.94 -29.17 35.09
C GLY A 472 21.58 -28.39 33.82
N SER A 473 21.35 -27.09 33.98
CA SER A 473 20.90 -26.20 32.90
C SER A 473 21.65 -24.87 32.94
N ALA A 474 21.82 -24.24 31.79
CA ALA A 474 22.38 -22.91 31.63
C ALA A 474 21.39 -22.06 30.82
N PHE A 475 20.69 -21.16 31.51
CA PHE A 475 19.81 -20.17 30.88
C PHE A 475 20.61 -18.92 30.61
N TRP A 476 20.50 -18.37 29.40
CA TRP A 476 21.29 -17.21 29.02
C TRP A 476 20.49 -16.20 28.19
N CYS A 477 20.88 -14.94 28.29
CA CYS A 477 20.47 -13.89 27.36
C CYS A 477 21.66 -13.05 26.92
N GLU A 478 21.56 -12.52 25.70
CA GLU A 478 22.52 -11.59 25.09
C GLU A 478 21.83 -10.26 24.88
N LEU A 479 22.37 -9.20 25.46
CA LEU A 479 21.77 -7.87 25.48
C LEU A 479 22.80 -6.82 25.09
N ASP A 480 22.36 -5.81 24.34
CA ASP A 480 23.19 -4.72 23.85
C ASP A 480 22.84 -3.42 24.57
N PHE A 481 23.75 -2.99 25.45
CA PHE A 481 23.58 -1.79 26.27
C PHE A 481 24.42 -0.63 25.75
N PRO A 482 23.86 0.58 25.62
CA PRO A 482 24.66 1.79 25.55
C PRO A 482 25.46 2.00 26.84
N VAL A 483 26.70 2.46 26.70
CA VAL A 483 27.56 2.80 27.85
C VAL A 483 27.27 4.23 28.23
N ALA A 484 26.89 4.47 29.49
CA ALA A 484 26.74 5.84 29.98
C ALA A 484 28.12 6.51 30.00
N ALA A 485 28.25 7.69 29.40
CA ALA A 485 29.47 8.48 29.54
C ALA A 485 29.73 8.67 31.04
N LYS A 486 30.99 8.53 31.50
CA LYS A 486 31.38 8.78 32.89
C LYS A 486 30.85 10.16 33.31
N ALA A 487 29.70 10.19 33.98
CA ALA A 487 29.33 11.32 34.78
C ALA A 487 30.42 11.42 35.84
N VAL A 488 31.08 12.57 35.90
CA VAL A 488 31.91 12.96 37.03
C VAL A 488 31.13 12.57 38.28
N ALA A 489 31.71 11.72 39.11
CA ALA A 489 31.13 11.31 40.37
C ALA A 489 30.79 12.58 41.15
N THR A 490 29.52 12.98 41.11
CA THR A 490 28.90 13.61 42.27
C THR A 490 28.80 12.48 43.27
N GLU A 491 29.73 12.52 44.23
CA GLU A 491 29.74 11.67 45.40
C GLU A 491 28.33 11.64 46.01
N GLU A 492 27.59 10.56 45.75
CA GLU A 492 26.52 10.18 46.65
C GLU A 492 27.19 9.81 47.98
N PRO A 493 26.73 10.34 49.12
CA PRO A 493 27.31 9.99 50.40
C PRO A 493 27.11 8.49 50.59
N LYS A 494 28.21 7.77 50.83
CA LYS A 494 28.18 6.42 51.38
C LYS A 494 27.34 6.44 52.66
N GLU A 495 26.12 5.91 52.59
CA GLU A 495 25.37 5.54 53.79
C GLU A 495 26.10 4.37 54.44
N GLU A 496 26.98 4.68 55.38
CA GLU A 496 27.41 3.73 56.39
C GLU A 496 26.17 3.30 57.19
N ALA A 497 25.90 2.01 57.20
CA ALA A 497 24.91 1.39 58.07
C ALA A 497 25.35 1.56 59.52
N ILE A 498 24.92 2.65 60.15
CA ILE A 498 24.87 2.75 61.61
C ILE A 498 23.52 2.17 62.01
N GLU A 499 23.51 0.93 62.52
CA GLU A 499 22.40 0.44 63.35
C GLU A 499 22.35 1.32 64.60
N VAL A 500 21.59 2.41 64.54
CA VAL A 500 21.23 3.17 65.74
C VAL A 500 20.02 2.46 66.34
N ASP A 501 20.22 1.83 67.50
CA ASP A 501 19.13 1.44 68.40
C ASP A 501 18.48 2.71 68.96
N LEU A 502 17.63 3.33 68.12
CA LEU A 502 16.78 4.44 68.50
C LEU A 502 15.69 3.85 69.40
N GLY A 503 15.67 4.27 70.67
CA GLY A 503 14.58 3.97 71.61
C GLY A 503 13.21 4.45 71.11
N PRO A 504 12.17 4.49 71.98
CA PRO A 504 10.85 4.97 71.56
C PRO A 504 10.95 6.40 71.00
N LEU A 505 10.54 6.59 69.75
CA LEU A 505 10.52 7.88 69.08
C LEU A 505 9.37 8.73 69.64
N GLN A 506 9.54 10.04 69.69
CA GLN A 506 8.50 11.00 70.09
C GLN A 506 8.25 11.98 68.94
N GLY A 507 6.98 12.20 68.60
CA GLY A 507 6.58 13.09 67.53
C GLY A 507 5.11 12.93 67.16
N HIS A 508 4.52 13.99 66.61
CA HIS A 508 3.14 14.05 66.16
C HIS A 508 3.08 14.07 64.63
N ILE A 509 2.57 12.98 64.05
CA ILE A 509 2.60 12.71 62.62
C ILE A 509 1.20 12.89 62.03
N LEU A 510 1.11 13.60 60.91
CA LEU A 510 -0.10 13.60 60.08
C LEU A 510 0.04 12.53 59.00
N LEU A 511 -0.80 11.50 59.04
CA LEU A 511 -0.86 10.46 58.03
C LEU A 511 -2.03 10.75 57.08
N VAL A 512 -1.72 11.03 55.82
CA VAL A 512 -2.68 11.33 54.76
C VAL A 512 -2.75 10.17 53.78
N GLU A 513 -3.87 9.47 53.79
CA GLU A 513 -4.10 8.24 53.03
C GLU A 513 -5.60 8.09 52.84
N ASP A 514 -6.09 7.72 51.65
CA ASP A 514 -7.53 7.59 51.38
C ASP A 514 -8.08 6.21 51.76
N ASN A 515 -7.24 5.17 51.73
CA ASN A 515 -7.63 3.82 52.06
C ASN A 515 -7.59 3.54 53.58
N LYS A 516 -8.76 3.26 54.17
CA LYS A 516 -8.92 2.96 55.60
C LYS A 516 -8.05 1.81 56.12
N VAL A 517 -7.76 0.81 55.29
CA VAL A 517 -6.89 -0.31 55.68
C VAL A 517 -5.44 0.16 55.75
N ASN A 518 -4.98 0.92 54.77
CA ASN A 518 -3.63 1.50 54.78
C ASN A 518 -3.45 2.49 55.94
N GLN A 519 -4.45 3.33 56.21
CA GLN A 519 -4.48 4.21 57.40
C GLN A 519 -4.28 3.40 58.68
N MET A 520 -5.05 2.32 58.86
CA MET A 520 -4.97 1.47 60.05
C MET A 520 -3.59 0.80 60.17
N VAL A 521 -3.02 0.30 59.08
CA VAL A 521 -1.71 -0.37 59.08
C VAL A 521 -0.59 0.62 59.42
N ALA A 522 -0.50 1.74 58.70
CA ALA A 522 0.54 2.73 58.91
C ALA A 522 0.40 3.41 60.29
N SER A 523 -0.82 3.72 60.73
CA SER A 523 -1.08 4.26 62.08
C SER A 523 -0.59 3.31 63.18
N LYS A 524 -0.87 2.00 63.07
CA LYS A 524 -0.39 1.01 64.04
C LYS A 524 1.13 0.86 64.02
N MET A 525 1.75 0.88 62.85
CA MET A 525 3.21 0.83 62.74
C MET A 525 3.86 2.03 63.44
N LEU A 526 3.36 3.25 63.19
CA LEU A 526 3.84 4.49 63.79
C LEU A 526 3.59 4.53 65.31
N ALA A 527 2.39 4.14 65.76
CA ALA A 527 2.07 4.04 67.18
C ALA A 527 2.96 3.03 67.91
N GLY A 528 3.27 1.90 67.26
CA GLY A 528 4.23 0.90 67.77
C GLY A 528 5.67 1.42 67.87
N MET A 529 6.00 2.55 67.25
CA MET A 529 7.29 3.24 67.38
C MET A 529 7.30 4.32 68.47
N GLY A 530 6.16 4.60 69.13
CA GLY A 530 6.01 5.64 70.15
C GLY A 530 5.41 6.97 69.65
N LEU A 531 5.05 7.05 68.37
CA LEU A 531 4.56 8.28 67.73
C LEU A 531 3.05 8.47 67.89
N THR A 532 2.61 9.73 67.98
CA THR A 532 1.18 10.09 67.95
C THR A 532 0.77 10.37 66.51
N VAL A 533 -0.36 9.85 66.05
CA VAL A 533 -0.77 9.95 64.63
C VAL A 533 -2.19 10.51 64.51
N ASP A 534 -2.34 11.59 63.75
CA ASP A 534 -3.64 12.05 63.25
C ASP A 534 -3.84 11.59 61.80
N LEU A 535 -5.09 11.34 61.41
CA LEU A 535 -5.45 10.84 60.08
C LEU A 535 -6.14 11.93 59.23
N ALA A 536 -5.80 11.98 57.94
CA ALA A 536 -6.55 12.72 56.94
C ALA A 536 -6.83 11.83 55.71
N GLU A 537 -8.06 11.88 55.21
CA GLU A 537 -8.51 10.98 54.13
C GLU A 537 -8.23 11.51 52.71
N ASN A 538 -7.78 12.77 52.58
CA ASN A 538 -7.43 13.39 51.31
C ASN A 538 -6.61 14.68 51.53
N GLY A 539 -6.14 15.30 50.44
CA GLY A 539 -5.34 16.52 50.49
C GLY A 539 -6.06 17.74 51.11
N GLU A 540 -7.37 17.89 50.92
CA GLU A 540 -8.12 19.03 51.51
C GLU A 540 -8.19 18.92 53.03
N LYS A 541 -8.49 17.72 53.55
CA LYS A 541 -8.50 17.44 54.99
C LYS A 541 -7.10 17.57 55.58
N ALA A 542 -6.06 17.19 54.83
CA ALA A 542 -4.67 17.38 55.25
C ALA A 542 -4.34 18.87 55.42
N LEU A 543 -4.70 19.71 54.43
CA LEU A 543 -4.51 21.16 54.53
C LEU A 543 -5.30 21.79 55.68
N ALA A 544 -6.53 21.32 55.92
CA ALA A 544 -7.32 21.78 57.06
C ALA A 544 -6.70 21.37 58.41
N ALA A 545 -6.17 20.15 58.51
CA ALA A 545 -5.47 19.67 59.71
C ALA A 545 -4.18 20.48 59.96
N LEU A 546 -3.39 20.71 58.92
CA LEU A 546 -2.16 21.53 58.96
C LEU A 546 -2.41 22.98 59.36
N ALA A 547 -3.60 23.53 59.07
CA ALA A 547 -4.00 24.87 59.52
C ALA A 547 -4.47 24.90 60.99
N ALA A 548 -4.90 23.76 61.53
CA ALA A 548 -5.51 23.67 62.86
C ALA A 548 -4.55 23.21 63.96
N LYS A 549 -3.55 22.37 63.62
CA LYS A 549 -2.62 21.77 64.57
C LYS A 549 -1.19 21.80 64.04
N HIS A 550 -0.24 21.77 64.96
CA HIS A 550 1.17 21.57 64.64
C HIS A 550 1.49 20.07 64.53
N TYR A 551 2.29 19.71 63.53
CA TYR A 551 2.81 18.37 63.30
C TYR A 551 4.32 18.43 63.16
N ASP A 552 5.01 17.35 63.50
CA ASP A 552 6.46 17.23 63.36
C ASP A 552 6.84 16.65 61.99
N LEU A 553 5.93 15.90 61.36
CA LEU A 553 6.12 15.29 60.05
C LEU A 553 4.77 14.94 59.40
N VAL A 554 4.72 14.96 58.07
CA VAL A 554 3.56 14.51 57.28
C VAL A 554 3.96 13.33 56.40
N LEU A 555 3.20 12.24 56.48
CA LEU A 555 3.24 11.15 55.51
C LEU A 555 2.09 11.37 54.53
N MET A 556 2.42 11.69 53.27
CA MET A 556 1.45 12.14 52.27
C MET A 556 1.34 11.15 51.12
N ASP A 557 0.19 10.48 50.97
CA ASP A 557 -0.07 9.71 49.76
C ASP A 557 -0.12 10.60 48.51
N CYS A 558 0.58 10.18 47.47
CA CYS A 558 0.70 10.93 46.22
C CYS A 558 -0.61 10.94 45.43
N GLN A 559 -1.35 9.84 45.44
CA GLN A 559 -2.53 9.63 44.60
C GLN A 559 -3.76 9.39 45.47
N MET A 560 -4.57 10.44 45.67
CA MET A 560 -5.80 10.39 46.45
C MET A 560 -6.91 11.15 45.72
N PRO A 561 -8.20 10.80 45.93
CA PRO A 561 -9.34 11.53 45.38
C PRO A 561 -9.49 12.93 45.99
N VAL A 562 -10.27 13.79 45.32
CA VAL A 562 -10.56 15.19 45.68
C VAL A 562 -9.37 16.13 45.47
N LEU A 563 -8.32 16.00 46.28
CA LEU A 563 -7.07 16.78 46.14
C LEU A 563 -5.89 15.83 46.32
N ASP A 564 -5.08 15.70 45.28
CA ASP A 564 -3.93 14.79 45.28
C ASP A 564 -2.79 15.32 46.18
N GLY A 565 -1.89 14.42 46.60
CA GLY A 565 -0.81 14.75 47.54
C GLY A 565 0.19 15.77 46.97
N TYR A 566 0.40 15.78 45.66
CA TYR A 566 1.30 16.74 45.00
C TYR A 566 0.72 18.15 45.03
N GLN A 567 -0.56 18.30 44.72
CA GLN A 567 -1.30 19.56 44.77
C GLN A 567 -1.45 20.06 46.21
N ALA A 568 -1.75 19.17 47.16
CA ALA A 568 -1.80 19.50 48.58
C ALA A 568 -0.44 20.02 49.06
N THR A 569 0.66 19.35 48.71
CA THR A 569 2.01 19.78 49.06
C THR A 569 2.36 21.12 48.45
N ARG A 570 2.15 21.32 47.14
CA ARG A 570 2.37 22.63 46.49
C ARG A 570 1.56 23.75 47.14
N THR A 571 0.31 23.47 47.50
CA THR A 571 -0.57 24.44 48.16
C THR A 571 -0.04 24.78 49.55
N PHE A 572 0.39 23.80 50.34
CA PHE A 572 1.00 24.02 51.64
C PHE A 572 2.30 24.84 51.51
N ARG A 573 3.23 24.43 50.63
CA ARG A 573 4.50 25.12 50.40
C ARG A 573 4.34 26.57 49.91
N SER A 574 3.25 26.90 49.22
CA SER A 574 2.96 28.28 48.81
C SER A 574 2.56 29.19 49.98
N ARG A 575 2.13 28.60 51.09
CA ARG A 575 1.68 29.29 52.31
C ARG A 575 2.69 29.20 53.45
N GLU A 576 3.65 28.28 53.35
CA GLU A 576 4.74 28.10 54.30
C GLU A 576 5.62 29.36 54.30
N LEU A 577 5.69 30.05 55.44
CA LEU A 577 6.50 31.25 55.58
C LEU A 577 7.98 30.85 55.64
N ALA A 578 8.84 31.55 54.88
CA ALA A 578 10.27 31.26 54.81
C ALA A 578 11.02 31.39 56.15
N SER A 579 10.39 31.96 57.19
CA SER A 579 10.92 32.10 58.55
C SER A 579 10.60 30.94 59.48
N GLU A 580 9.74 30.00 59.08
CA GLU A 580 9.35 28.84 59.89
C GLU A 580 10.27 27.64 59.62
N LYS A 581 10.45 26.78 60.64
CA LYS A 581 11.17 25.51 60.46
C LYS A 581 10.37 24.68 59.47
N ARG A 582 10.98 24.35 58.33
CA ARG A 582 10.35 23.59 57.24
C ARG A 582 9.76 22.29 57.78
N LEU A 583 8.46 22.09 57.59
CA LEU A 583 7.79 20.85 57.98
C LEU A 583 8.17 19.74 57.00
N PRO A 584 8.74 18.61 57.47
CA PRO A 584 9.03 17.47 56.62
C PRO A 584 7.74 16.84 56.05
N ILE A 585 7.63 16.78 54.72
CA ILE A 585 6.56 16.09 54.02
C ILE A 585 7.17 14.93 53.23
N ILE A 586 6.91 13.71 53.67
CA ILE A 586 7.40 12.48 53.06
C ILE A 586 6.30 11.88 52.18
N ALA A 587 6.60 11.72 50.91
CA ALA A 587 5.70 11.13 49.92
C ALA A 587 5.49 9.64 50.19
N MET A 588 4.26 9.15 50.12
CA MET A 588 3.98 7.72 50.01
C MET A 588 3.57 7.44 48.56
N THR A 589 4.42 6.74 47.81
CA THR A 589 4.24 6.50 46.37
C THR A 589 4.10 5.02 46.05
N ALA A 590 3.38 4.68 44.99
CA ALA A 590 3.24 3.30 44.53
C ALA A 590 4.54 2.72 43.91
N HIS A 591 5.49 3.57 43.50
CA HIS A 591 6.76 3.13 42.89
C HIS A 591 7.95 3.93 43.44
N ALA A 592 9.05 3.25 43.77
CA ALA A 592 10.28 3.83 44.32
C ALA A 592 11.26 4.37 43.25
N MET A 593 10.83 4.49 41.99
CA MET A 593 11.70 4.79 40.85
C MET A 593 12.13 6.27 40.83
N GLU A 594 13.30 6.53 40.23
CA GLU A 594 13.95 7.85 40.17
C GLU A 594 13.04 8.95 39.57
N GLY A 595 12.20 8.61 38.58
CA GLY A 595 11.24 9.53 37.97
C GLY A 595 10.05 9.92 38.87
N ASP A 596 9.60 9.03 39.75
CA ASP A 596 8.53 9.35 40.72
C ASP A 596 9.11 10.09 41.94
N ARG A 597 10.36 9.80 42.32
CA ARG A 597 11.12 10.60 43.29
C ARG A 597 11.22 12.06 42.84
N GLN A 598 11.64 12.30 41.59
CA GLN A 598 11.79 13.67 41.07
C GLN A 598 10.46 14.44 41.11
N LYS A 599 9.34 13.81 40.74
CA LYS A 599 8.01 14.45 40.83
C LYS A 599 7.61 14.83 42.25
N CYS A 600 7.97 14.01 43.24
CA CYS A 600 7.72 14.31 44.66
C CYS A 600 8.53 15.53 45.10
N LEU A 601 9.82 15.56 44.77
CA LEU A 601 10.71 16.68 45.10
C LEU A 601 10.31 17.98 44.39
N ASP A 602 9.94 17.90 43.11
CA ASP A 602 9.46 19.06 42.33
C ASP A 602 8.14 19.63 42.89
N ALA A 603 7.32 18.79 43.52
CA ALA A 603 6.11 19.23 44.23
C ALA A 603 6.42 19.89 45.60
N GLY A 604 7.66 19.81 46.07
CA GLY A 604 8.12 20.37 47.34
C GLY A 604 8.05 19.39 48.52
N MET A 605 7.97 18.08 48.26
CA MET A 605 8.15 17.04 49.30
C MET A 605 9.65 16.89 49.61
N ASP A 606 9.97 16.42 50.82
CA ASP A 606 11.36 16.36 51.30
C ASP A 606 11.97 14.96 51.19
N ASP A 607 11.12 13.92 51.18
CA ASP A 607 11.54 12.53 51.00
C ASP A 607 10.40 11.67 50.45
N TYR A 608 10.64 10.38 50.24
CA TYR A 608 9.66 9.44 49.73
C TYR A 608 9.77 8.04 50.34
N LEU A 609 8.65 7.32 50.32
CA LEU A 609 8.48 5.97 50.83
C LEU A 609 7.61 5.19 49.85
N ALA A 610 8.14 4.07 49.36
CA ALA A 610 7.40 3.23 48.45
C ALA A 610 6.40 2.34 49.19
N LYS A 611 5.20 2.21 48.63
CA LYS A 611 4.16 1.28 49.06
C LYS A 611 4.41 -0.09 48.42
N PRO A 612 4.26 -1.22 49.15
CA PRO A 612 3.84 -1.31 50.54
C PRO A 612 4.91 -0.83 51.53
N VAL A 613 4.47 -0.08 52.54
CA VAL A 613 5.35 0.49 53.57
C VAL A 613 5.94 -0.62 54.42
N LYS A 614 7.27 -0.78 54.35
CA LYS A 614 8.02 -1.73 55.19
C LYS A 614 8.36 -1.08 56.53
N LYS A 615 8.19 -1.82 57.62
CA LYS A 615 8.37 -1.35 59.00
C LYS A 615 9.79 -0.86 59.27
N GLU A 616 10.79 -1.58 58.74
CA GLU A 616 12.22 -1.26 58.91
C GLU A 616 12.57 0.06 58.22
N LEU A 617 12.07 0.24 56.99
CA LEU A 617 12.32 1.45 56.19
C LEU A 617 11.59 2.65 56.79
N LEU A 618 10.34 2.47 57.22
CA LEU A 618 9.57 3.50 57.92
C LEU A 618 10.29 3.92 59.22
N ARG A 619 10.77 2.97 60.03
CA ARG A 619 11.50 3.28 61.27
C ARG A 619 12.79 4.06 61.00
N LYS A 620 13.56 3.68 59.96
CA LYS A 620 14.76 4.41 59.53
C LYS A 620 14.42 5.86 59.16
N LEU A 621 13.40 6.06 58.33
CA LEU A 621 12.97 7.40 57.90
C LEU A 621 12.45 8.25 59.07
N MET A 622 11.60 7.70 59.94
CA MET A 622 11.14 8.41 61.13
C MET A 622 12.31 8.78 62.04
N GLY A 623 13.28 7.88 62.22
CA GLY A 623 14.49 8.14 62.99
C GLY A 623 15.38 9.23 62.39
N GLN A 624 15.45 9.35 61.06
CA GLN A 624 16.24 10.39 60.39
C GLN A 624 15.59 11.77 60.50
N TRP A 625 14.27 11.85 60.32
CA TRP A 625 13.55 13.13 60.24
C TRP A 625 13.03 13.67 61.58
N LEU A 626 12.93 12.81 62.61
CA LEU A 626 12.49 13.19 63.96
C LEU A 626 13.64 13.24 65.00
N ALA A 627 14.90 13.01 64.58
CA ALA A 627 16.08 13.06 65.45
C ALA A 627 16.43 14.46 65.96
#